data_AF-A0A3D6BTN9-F1
#
_entry.id   AF-A0A3D6BTN9-F1
#
_cell.length_a   1.000
_cell.length_b   1.000
_cell.length_c   1.000
_cell.angle_alpha   90.00
_cell.angle_beta   90.00
_cell.angle_gamma   90.00
#
_symmetry.space_group_name_H-M   'P 1'
#
loop_
_entity.id
_entity.type
_entity.pdbx_description
1 polymer ?
#
loop_
_entity_poly.entity_id
_entity_poly.type
_entity_poly.pdbx_seq_one_letter_code
_entity_poly.pdbx_strand_id
1 'polypeptide(L)' 'MKYLHNIGAYFIMIKDMFRKPTKWSVMKTLIFKDIDDLIIGSLGIVAFISFFVGGVVTIQTA' A
#
# COMPACT_ATOMS: atom_id res chain seq x y z
N MET A 1 20.25 -6.89 20.99
CA MET A 1 20.82 -5.85 20.10
C MET A 1 20.47 -5.99 18.61
N LYS A 2 20.09 -7.17 18.08
CA LYS A 2 19.69 -7.31 16.66
C LYS A 2 18.47 -6.47 16.25
N TYR A 3 17.45 -6.36 17.12
CA TYR A 3 16.22 -5.64 16.78
C TYR A 3 16.44 -4.14 16.55
N LEU A 4 17.20 -3.46 17.41
CA LEU A 4 17.52 -2.03 17.24
C LEU A 4 18.32 -1.77 15.95
N HIS A 5 19.24 -2.67 15.60
CA HIS A 5 20.00 -2.59 14.35
C HIS A 5 19.08 -2.75 13.13
N ASN A 6 18.18 -3.73 13.15
CA ASN A 6 17.22 -3.95 12.06
C ASN A 6 16.26 -2.77 11.91
N ILE A 7 15.77 -2.22 13.02
CA ILE A 7 14.91 -1.02 13.01
C ILE A 7 15.66 0.17 12.41
N GLY A 8 16.89 0.42 12.86
CA GLY A 8 17.72 1.50 12.30
C GLY A 8 18.01 1.33 10.81
N ALA A 9 18.29 0.11 10.36
CA ALA A 9 18.50 -0.21 8.95
C ALA A 9 17.24 0.03 8.10
N TYR A 10 16.05 -0.33 8.60
CA TYR A 10 14.78 -0.03 7.93
C TYR A 10 14.55 1.47 7.76
N PHE A 11 14.80 2.28 8.79
CA PHE A 11 14.66 3.74 8.69
C PHE A 11 15.64 4.36 7.67
N ILE A 12 16.88 3.86 7.60
CA ILE A 12 17.86 4.31 6.60
C ILE A 12 17.40 3.94 5.18
N MET A 13 16.91 2.71 4.98
CA MET A 13 16.38 2.26 3.69
C MET A 13 15.23 3.15 3.20
N ILE A 14 14.28 3.48 4.09
CA ILE A 14 13.16 4.38 3.77
C ILE A 14 13.69 5.76 3.37
N LYS A 15 14.65 6.32 4.12
CA LYS A 15 15.26 7.63 3.81
C LYS A 15 15.95 7.63 2.44
N ASP A 16 16.65 6.55 2.10
CA ASP A 16 17.37 6.44 0.84
C ASP A 16 16.43 6.27 -0.36
N MET A 17 15.32 5.56 -0.19
CA MET A 17 14.26 5.42 -1.21
C MET A 17 13.71 6.78 -1.65
N PHE A 18 13.54 7.74 -0.74
CA PHE A 18 13.02 9.08 -1.06
C PHE A 18 14.08 10.02 -1.66
N ARG A 19 15.38 9.72 -1.52
CA ARG A 19 16.45 10.70 -1.76
C ARG A 19 16.82 10.87 -3.23
N LYS A 20 16.58 9.87 -4.09
CA LYS A 20 16.90 9.98 -5.53
C LYS A 20 16.10 8.98 -6.39
N PRO A 21 15.02 9.41 -7.06
CA PRO A 21 14.42 8.57 -8.09
C PRO A 21 15.41 8.44 -9.26
N THR A 22 15.87 7.23 -9.55
CA THR A 22 16.93 6.94 -10.54
C THR A 22 16.52 7.31 -11.96
N LYS A 23 15.24 7.08 -12.34
CA LYS A 23 14.65 7.44 -13.63
C LYS A 23 13.15 7.67 -13.50
N TRP A 24 12.70 8.93 -13.56
CA TRP A 24 11.29 9.30 -13.41
C TRP A 24 10.36 8.63 -14.44
N SER A 25 10.83 8.49 -15.69
CA SER A 25 10.07 7.83 -16.76
C SER A 25 9.77 6.36 -16.46
N VAL A 26 10.75 5.62 -15.92
CA VAL A 26 10.57 4.20 -15.57
C VAL A 26 9.74 4.07 -14.30
N MET A 27 10.01 4.90 -13.30
CA MET A 27 9.31 4.86 -12.02
C MET A 27 7.80 5.12 -12.18
N LYS A 28 7.40 6.07 -13.04
CA LYS A 28 5.99 6.34 -13.30
C LYS A 28 5.28 5.11 -13.89
N THR A 29 5.91 4.42 -14.83
CA THR A 29 5.38 3.18 -15.42
C THR A 29 5.26 2.07 -14.38
N LEU A 30 6.26 1.91 -13.52
CA LEU A 30 6.21 0.93 -12.42
C LEU A 30 5.08 1.26 -11.44
N ILE A 31 4.90 2.52 -11.05
CA ILE A 31 3.82 2.94 -10.15
C ILE A 31 2.45 2.65 -10.76
N PHE A 32 2.25 2.92 -12.06
CA PHE A 32 0.99 2.58 -12.72
C PHE A 32 0.73 1.09 -12.78
N LYS A 33 1.77 0.29 -13.02
CA LYS A 33 1.67 -1.17 -12.99
C LYS A 33 1.31 -1.66 -11.58
N ASP A 34 1.93 -1.13 -10.55
CA ASP A 34 1.64 -1.47 -9.16
C ASP A 34 0.20 -1.07 -8.78
N ILE A 35 -0.28 0.09 -9.24
CA ILE A 35 -1.68 0.52 -9.05
C ILE A 35 -2.65 -0.48 -9.69
N ASP A 36 -2.37 -0.93 -10.91
CA ASP A 36 -3.21 -1.90 -11.61
C ASP A 36 -3.20 -3.25 -10.87
N ASP A 37 -2.01 -3.78 -10.59
CA ASP A 37 -1.85 -5.08 -9.93
C ASP A 37 -2.42 -5.08 -8.49
N LEU A 38 -2.22 -3.99 -7.72
CA LEU A 38 -2.70 -3.87 -6.33
C LEU A 38 -4.15 -3.43 -6.24
N ILE A 39 -4.55 -2.33 -6.89
CA ILE A 39 -5.88 -1.74 -6.71
C ILE A 39 -6.90 -2.41 -7.61
N ILE A 40 -6.64 -2.47 -8.92
CA ILE A 40 -7.58 -3.07 -9.89
C ILE A 40 -7.70 -4.57 -9.62
N GLY A 41 -6.57 -5.25 -9.36
CA GLY A 41 -6.53 -6.66 -8.99
C GLY A 41 -7.27 -7.00 -7.69
N SER A 42 -7.30 -6.10 -6.71
CA SER A 42 -8.00 -6.33 -5.43
C SER A 42 -9.43 -5.78 -5.35
N LEU A 43 -9.88 -5.06 -6.38
CA LEU A 43 -11.15 -4.32 -6.37
C LEU A 43 -12.36 -5.20 -6.03
N GLY A 44 -12.38 -6.46 -6.51
CA GLY A 44 -13.46 -7.40 -6.24
C GLY A 44 -13.58 -7.77 -4.75
N ILE A 45 -12.45 -7.97 -4.07
CA ILE A 45 -12.44 -8.27 -2.63
C ILE A 45 -12.82 -7.03 -1.83
N VAL A 46 -12.30 -5.86 -2.21
CA VAL A 46 -12.61 -4.58 -1.56
C VAL A 46 -14.10 -4.24 -1.69
N ALA A 47 -14.69 -4.43 -2.87
CA ALA A 47 -16.12 -4.23 -3.10
C ALA A 47 -16.98 -5.17 -2.26
N PHE A 48 -16.58 -6.45 -2.15
CA PHE A 48 -17.27 -7.41 -1.30
C PHE A 48 -17.22 -6.99 0.17
N ILE A 49 -16.02 -6.78 0.74
CA ILE A 49 -15.87 -6.42 2.16
C ILE A 49 -16.59 -5.11 2.50
N SER A 50 -16.47 -4.08 1.65
CA SER A 50 -17.10 -2.79 1.89
C SER A 50 -18.64 -2.86 1.92
N PHE A 51 -19.25 -3.70 1.08
CA PHE A 51 -20.69 -3.95 1.11
C PHE A 51 -21.13 -4.56 2.45
N PHE A 52 -20.46 -5.62 2.91
CA PHE A 52 -20.82 -6.28 4.17
C PHE A 52 -20.57 -5.40 5.40
N VAL A 53 -19.44 -4.69 5.44
CA VAL A 53 -19.17 -3.73 6.52
C VAL A 53 -20.25 -2.65 6.57
N GLY A 54 -20.63 -2.07 5.42
CA GLY A 54 -21.70 -1.08 5.35
C GLY A 54 -23.06 -1.63 5.78
N GLY A 55 -23.40 -2.86 5.38
CA GLY A 55 -24.61 -3.55 5.79
C GLY A 55 -24.68 -3.82 7.29
N VAL A 56 -23.58 -4.29 7.89
CA VAL A 56 -23.51 -4.53 9.33
C VAL A 56 -23.65 -3.22 10.11
N VAL A 57 -22.95 -2.16 9.69
CA VAL A 57 -23.02 -0.86 10.35
C VAL A 57 -24.44 -0.27 10.28
N THR A 58 -25.11 -0.38 9.13
CA THR A 58 -26.50 0.10 8.98
C THR A 58 -27.48 -0.67 9.85
N ILE A 59 -27.33 -1.98 10.00
CA ILE A 59 -28.17 -2.80 10.89
C ILE A 59 -27.89 -2.51 12.37
N GLN A 60 -26.63 -2.29 12.75
CA GLN A 60 -26.24 -2.04 14.15
C GLN A 60 -26.57 -0.61 14.64
N THR A 61 -26.71 0.34 13.71
CA THR A 61 -26.99 1.75 14.03
C THR A 61 -28.49 2.07 13.97
N ALA A 62 -29.30 1.21 13.33
CA ALA A 62 -30.76 1.26 13.36
C ALA A 62 -31.30 0.72 14.70
#